data_AF-A0A1G9B8H3-F1
#
_entry.id   AF-A0A1G9B8H3-F1
#
_cell.length_a   1.000
_cell.length_b   1.000
_cell.length_c   1.000
_cell.angle_alpha   90.00
_cell.angle_beta   90.00
_cell.angle_gamma   90.00
#
_symmetry.space_group_name_H-M   'P 1'
#
loop_
_entity.id
_entity.type
_entity.pdbx_description
1 polymer ?
#
loop_
_entity_poly.entity_id
_entity_poly.type
_entity_poly.pdbx_seq_one_letter_code
_entity_poly.pdbx_strand_id
1 'polypeptide(L)'
;MSISPITLEHLEKPEELEQPGRKTRSEKQVRLIRAKYRTRESGSTRSAQFPKPAKISKITCKARFGHLTVLEQTDERKNRYVVWRCRCDCGNDCTAASRELKSGRAVSCKDPSCKYYAEVMIKRCGREDFTGRRFGKLFVLGPVAADLASVSGEPVQSRIKRDANGRVLWNCRCDCGNTVEATSTELKSGNRKSCGCLSRPPLYDWVGKRFGRLTVTAYDGKRNGCHYWRCLCDCGTETVVF
;
A
#
# COMPACT_ATOMS: atom_id res chain seq x y z
N MET A 1 30.32 -53.86 36.49
CA MET A 1 29.87 -52.47 36.28
C MET A 1 30.07 -52.17 34.81
N SER A 2 29.12 -51.83 33.96
CA SER A 2 27.66 -51.69 33.99
C SER A 2 27.33 -51.43 32.51
N ILE A 3 26.56 -52.33 31.90
CA ILE A 3 25.23 -52.06 31.32
C ILE A 3 25.29 -51.62 29.85
N SER A 4 24.52 -52.40 29.09
CA SER A 4 24.25 -52.45 27.66
C SER A 4 23.73 -51.13 27.04
N PRO A 5 23.82 -50.99 25.70
CA PRO A 5 23.18 -49.88 24.99
C PRO A 5 21.64 -50.07 24.95
N ILE A 6 20.93 -49.04 25.39
CA ILE A 6 19.47 -48.93 25.35
C ILE A 6 19.04 -48.60 23.92
N THR A 7 18.19 -49.45 23.36
CA THR A 7 17.40 -49.23 22.14
C THR A 7 16.41 -48.07 22.35
N LEU A 8 16.49 -47.04 21.50
CA LEU A 8 15.45 -46.03 21.36
C LEU A 8 14.47 -46.46 20.28
N GLU A 9 13.36 -47.05 20.73
CA GLU A 9 12.18 -47.33 19.95
C GLU A 9 11.19 -46.14 20.04
N HIS A 10 10.49 -45.89 18.92
CA HIS A 10 9.23 -45.15 18.79
C HIS A 10 9.20 -43.62 19.03
N LEU A 11 9.47 -42.86 17.96
CA LEU A 11 8.84 -41.54 17.74
C LEU A 11 7.67 -41.71 16.76
N GLU A 12 6.47 -41.85 17.31
CA GLU A 12 5.21 -41.78 16.59
C GLU A 12 4.94 -40.35 16.09
N LYS A 13 4.41 -40.26 14.87
CA LYS A 13 4.05 -39.04 14.15
C LYS A 13 2.87 -38.33 14.84
N PRO A 14 2.85 -36.98 14.91
CA PRO A 14 1.62 -36.27 15.25
C PRO A 14 0.66 -36.20 14.06
N GLU A 15 -0.55 -36.62 14.37
CA GLU A 15 -1.79 -36.72 13.59
C GLU A 15 -2.29 -35.33 13.14
N GLU A 16 -2.64 -35.20 11.85
CA GLU A 16 -3.37 -34.06 11.29
C GLU A 16 -4.80 -34.05 11.86
N LEU A 17 -5.26 -32.90 12.39
CA LEU A 17 -6.67 -32.69 12.68
C LEU A 17 -7.13 -31.29 12.28
N GLU A 18 -8.30 -31.31 11.63
CA GLU A 18 -8.83 -30.37 10.67
C GLU A 18 -9.25 -28.99 11.22
N GLN A 19 -9.23 -28.00 10.33
CA GLN A 19 -9.70 -26.63 10.56
C GLN A 19 -11.22 -26.51 10.35
N PRO A 20 -11.98 -25.88 11.27
CA PRO A 20 -13.33 -25.42 10.94
C PRO A 20 -13.38 -23.88 10.73
N GLY A 21 -13.73 -23.51 9.50
CA GLY A 21 -14.83 -22.58 9.21
C GLY A 21 -14.73 -21.12 9.68
N ARG A 22 -14.23 -20.27 8.79
CA ARG A 22 -14.26 -18.80 8.89
C ARG A 22 -15.72 -18.27 8.84
N LYS A 23 -16.32 -17.95 10.00
CA LYS A 23 -17.61 -17.22 10.03
C LYS A 23 -17.40 -15.75 9.67
N THR A 24 -17.97 -15.34 8.54
CA THR A 24 -18.05 -13.95 8.10
C THR A 24 -18.96 -13.16 9.05
N ARG A 25 -18.44 -12.08 9.63
CA ARG A 25 -19.25 -11.17 10.45
C ARG A 25 -20.04 -10.24 9.53
N SER A 26 -21.34 -10.20 9.77
CA SER A 26 -22.40 -9.56 9.01
C SER A 26 -22.17 -8.08 8.63
N GLU A 27 -22.64 -7.73 7.43
CA GLU A 27 -22.56 -6.42 6.78
C GLU A 27 -23.31 -5.27 7.50
N LYS A 28 -23.93 -5.53 8.66
CA LYS A 28 -24.76 -4.53 9.36
C LYS A 28 -24.02 -3.65 10.37
N GLN A 29 -22.77 -3.97 10.72
CA GLN A 29 -22.04 -3.20 11.77
C GLN A 29 -21.03 -2.17 11.23
N VAL A 30 -20.79 -2.12 9.90
CA VAL A 30 -19.88 -1.15 9.25
C VAL A 30 -20.54 0.22 9.00
N ARG A 31 -21.87 0.35 9.19
CA ARG A 31 -22.60 1.58 8.84
C ARG A 31 -22.60 2.68 9.90
N LEU A 32 -22.15 2.45 11.14
CA LEU A 32 -22.27 3.46 12.21
C LEU A 32 -21.02 4.32 12.47
N ILE A 33 -19.87 4.08 11.81
CA ILE A 33 -18.64 4.88 12.00
C ILE A 33 -18.49 5.98 10.91
N ARG A 34 -19.43 6.09 9.96
CA ARG A 34 -19.38 7.12 8.90
C ARG A 34 -20.05 8.45 9.26
N ALA A 35 -20.62 8.60 10.45
CA ALA A 35 -21.46 9.76 10.78
C ALA A 35 -20.83 10.81 11.71
N LYS A 36 -19.59 10.64 12.21
CA LYS A 36 -19.02 11.55 13.24
C LYS A 36 -17.78 12.37 12.86
N TYR A 37 -17.33 12.36 11.60
CA TYR A 37 -16.21 13.22 11.15
C TYR A 37 -16.61 14.12 9.98
N ARG A 38 -17.78 14.75 10.10
CA ARG A 38 -18.20 15.85 9.23
C ARG A 38 -18.21 17.12 10.07
N THR A 39 -17.08 17.85 10.07
CA THR A 39 -17.01 19.32 10.24
C THR A 39 -15.54 19.79 10.26
N ARG A 40 -15.20 20.68 9.31
CA ARG A 40 -14.22 21.80 9.34
C ARG A 40 -12.74 21.47 9.64
N GLU A 41 -11.73 21.96 8.92
CA GLU A 41 -11.59 23.14 8.05
C GLU A 41 -10.51 22.84 6.99
N SER A 42 -10.89 22.93 5.72
CA SER A 42 -9.95 22.99 4.60
C SER A 42 -9.48 24.44 4.45
N GLY A 43 -8.34 24.76 5.06
CA GLY A 43 -7.53 25.91 4.68
C GLY A 43 -7.10 25.77 3.22
N SER A 44 -7.86 26.40 2.33
CA SER A 44 -7.61 26.50 0.90
C SER A 44 -6.32 27.26 0.66
N THR A 45 -5.19 26.56 0.57
CA THR A 45 -4.03 27.10 -0.16
C THR A 45 -4.47 27.22 -1.60
N ARG A 46 -4.70 28.47 -2.05
CA ARG A 46 -5.06 28.86 -3.42
C ARG A 46 -4.24 28.03 -4.40
N SER A 47 -4.86 26.98 -4.94
CA SER A 47 -4.34 26.24 -6.07
C SER A 47 -4.30 27.23 -7.23
N ALA A 48 -3.09 27.55 -7.68
CA ALA A 48 -2.89 28.31 -8.90
C ALA A 48 -3.73 27.66 -10.00
N GLN A 49 -4.69 28.43 -10.50
CA GLN A 49 -5.60 28.04 -11.56
C GLN A 49 -4.77 27.88 -12.83
N PHE A 50 -4.29 26.67 -13.10
CA PHE A 50 -3.72 26.35 -14.40
C PHE A 50 -4.84 26.53 -15.45
N PRO A 51 -4.66 27.40 -16.45
CA PRO A 51 -5.67 27.60 -17.49
C PRO A 51 -5.92 26.26 -18.19
N LYS A 52 -7.19 25.86 -18.27
CA LYS A 52 -7.61 24.68 -19.03
C LYS A 52 -7.09 24.83 -20.46
N PRO A 53 -6.37 23.85 -21.03
CA PRO A 53 -5.87 23.98 -22.40
C PRO A 53 -7.05 24.14 -23.36
N ALA A 54 -6.94 25.11 -24.27
CA ALA A 54 -7.96 25.41 -25.26
C ALA A 54 -8.34 24.16 -26.07
N LYS A 55 -9.64 23.96 -26.33
CA LYS A 55 -10.13 22.84 -27.15
C LYS A 55 -9.72 23.05 -28.60
N ILE A 56 -8.71 22.33 -29.06
CA ILE A 56 -8.25 22.34 -30.46
C ILE A 56 -9.23 21.53 -31.33
N SER A 57 -10.01 22.21 -32.18
CA SER A 57 -11.03 21.59 -33.04
C SER A 57 -10.45 20.99 -34.32
N LYS A 58 -9.39 21.59 -34.90
CA LYS A 58 -8.72 21.16 -36.13
C LYS A 58 -7.22 21.04 -35.92
N ILE A 59 -6.62 19.94 -36.41
CA ILE A 59 -5.17 19.72 -36.36
C ILE A 59 -4.60 20.13 -37.71
N THR A 60 -3.51 20.91 -37.70
CA THR A 60 -2.78 21.33 -38.90
C THR A 60 -1.33 20.86 -38.82
N CYS A 61 -0.63 20.81 -39.95
CA CYS A 61 0.81 20.64 -39.94
C CYS A 61 1.46 21.78 -39.14
N LYS A 62 2.62 21.50 -38.53
CA LYS A 62 3.35 22.36 -37.60
C LYS A 62 2.63 22.67 -36.28
N ALA A 63 1.42 22.16 -36.05
CA ALA A 63 0.76 22.29 -34.76
C ALA A 63 1.57 21.58 -33.66
N ARG A 64 1.70 22.24 -32.50
CA ARG A 64 2.46 21.73 -31.35
C ARG A 64 1.52 21.15 -30.28
N PHE A 65 1.90 19.98 -29.76
CA PHE A 65 1.21 19.27 -28.68
C PHE A 65 2.24 18.83 -27.66
N GLY A 66 2.48 19.67 -26.63
CA GLY A 66 3.60 19.46 -25.71
C GLY A 66 4.93 19.48 -26.45
N HIS A 67 5.65 18.36 -26.40
CA HIS A 67 6.94 18.11 -27.06
C HIS A 67 6.80 17.50 -28.46
N LEU A 68 5.59 17.40 -29.01
CA LEU A 68 5.35 16.90 -30.37
C LEU A 68 5.03 18.05 -31.32
N THR A 69 5.65 18.01 -32.50
CA THR A 69 5.30 18.84 -33.65
C THR A 69 4.69 17.97 -34.74
N VAL A 70 3.49 18.30 -35.19
CA VAL A 70 2.83 17.59 -36.29
C VAL A 70 3.56 17.88 -37.60
N LEU A 71 3.98 16.83 -38.32
CA LEU A 71 4.60 16.95 -39.63
C LEU A 71 3.54 16.86 -40.72
N GLU A 72 2.86 15.72 -40.79
CA GLU A 72 1.92 15.42 -41.88
C GLU A 72 0.78 14.51 -41.39
N GLN A 73 -0.32 14.55 -42.15
CA GLN A 73 -1.42 13.61 -42.01
C GLN A 73 -1.02 12.30 -42.70
N THR A 74 -1.27 11.16 -42.07
CA THR A 74 -1.10 9.86 -42.72
C THR A 74 -2.42 9.34 -43.26
N ASP A 75 -2.36 8.36 -44.17
CA ASP A 75 -3.55 7.66 -44.67
C ASP A 75 -4.12 6.66 -43.65
N GLU A 76 -3.37 6.39 -42.58
CA GLU A 76 -3.76 5.46 -41.53
C GLU A 76 -4.86 6.01 -40.62
N ARG A 77 -5.77 5.12 -40.20
CA ARG A 77 -6.81 5.43 -39.23
C ARG A 77 -6.79 4.46 -38.06
N LYS A 78 -6.82 5.00 -36.85
CA LYS A 78 -6.96 4.23 -35.60
C LYS A 78 -8.28 4.55 -34.94
N ASN A 79 -9.17 3.56 -34.80
CA ASN A 79 -10.51 3.72 -34.23
C ASN A 79 -11.30 4.88 -34.87
N ARG A 80 -11.27 4.97 -36.21
CA ARG A 80 -11.86 6.04 -37.05
C ARG A 80 -11.16 7.40 -36.98
N TYR A 81 -10.16 7.58 -36.12
CA TYR A 81 -9.38 8.81 -36.04
C TYR A 81 -8.19 8.75 -36.99
N VAL A 82 -7.97 9.83 -37.73
CA VAL A 82 -6.78 10.03 -38.55
C VAL A 82 -5.53 10.00 -37.68
N VAL A 83 -4.52 9.25 -38.13
CA VAL A 83 -3.19 9.17 -37.54
C VAL A 83 -2.31 10.25 -38.16
N TRP A 84 -1.48 10.88 -37.32
CA TRP A 84 -0.58 11.95 -37.72
C TRP A 84 0.85 11.54 -37.45
N ARG A 85 1.74 11.83 -38.39
CA ARG A 85 3.18 11.71 -38.17
C ARG A 85 3.65 12.97 -37.45
N CYS A 86 4.37 12.77 -36.35
CA CYS A 86 4.84 13.83 -35.48
C CYS A 86 6.35 13.66 -35.22
N ARG A 87 7.05 14.77 -35.05
CA ARG A 87 8.43 14.78 -34.55
C ARG A 87 8.45 15.26 -33.11
N CYS A 88 9.11 14.51 -32.25
CA CYS A 88 9.33 14.91 -30.87
C CYS A 88 10.54 15.86 -30.77
N ASP A 89 10.55 16.73 -29.76
CA ASP A 89 11.69 17.60 -29.44
C ASP A 89 12.98 16.78 -29.12
N CYS A 90 12.89 15.46 -28.89
CA CYS A 90 14.06 14.58 -28.74
C CYS A 90 14.67 14.14 -30.08
N GLY A 91 14.03 14.47 -31.20
CA GLY A 91 14.44 14.05 -32.54
C GLY A 91 13.71 12.82 -33.07
N ASN A 92 13.08 12.01 -32.20
CA ASN A 92 12.37 10.80 -32.64
C ASN A 92 11.06 11.15 -33.37
N ASP A 93 10.86 10.51 -34.52
CA ASP A 93 9.58 10.52 -35.23
C ASP A 93 8.64 9.49 -34.59
N CYS A 94 7.35 9.83 -34.49
CA CYS A 94 6.33 8.94 -33.94
C CYS A 94 4.96 9.22 -34.56
N THR A 95 4.02 8.29 -34.41
CA THR A 95 2.64 8.45 -34.86
C THR A 95 1.69 8.69 -33.69
N ALA A 96 0.72 9.60 -33.87
CA ALA A 96 -0.29 9.91 -32.87
C ALA A 96 -1.67 10.09 -33.51
N ALA A 97 -2.69 9.44 -32.94
CA ALA A 97 -4.06 9.60 -33.43
C ALA A 97 -4.63 10.96 -33.05
N SER A 98 -5.51 11.51 -33.90
CA SER A 98 -6.16 12.82 -33.68
C SER A 98 -6.80 12.97 -32.30
N ARG A 99 -7.42 11.90 -31.78
CA ARG A 99 -7.99 11.88 -30.43
C ARG A 99 -6.93 12.02 -29.34
N GLU A 100 -5.76 11.39 -29.51
CA GLU A 100 -4.68 11.42 -28.52
C GLU A 100 -4.04 12.82 -28.45
N LEU A 101 -3.84 13.47 -29.60
CA LEU A 101 -3.35 14.85 -29.68
C LEU A 101 -4.35 15.83 -29.05
N LYS A 102 -5.62 15.79 -29.47
CA LYS A 102 -6.68 16.68 -28.95
C LYS A 102 -6.97 16.52 -27.46
N SER A 103 -6.88 15.28 -26.95
CA SER A 103 -7.10 15.01 -25.51
C SER A 103 -5.86 15.30 -24.65
N GLY A 104 -4.73 15.68 -25.24
CA GLY A 104 -3.47 15.82 -24.53
C GLY A 104 -2.93 14.50 -23.99
N ARG A 105 -3.35 13.36 -24.54
CA ARG A 105 -2.81 12.01 -24.23
C ARG A 105 -1.52 11.72 -25.00
N ALA A 106 -1.32 12.34 -26.17
CA ALA A 106 -0.04 12.35 -26.88
C ALA A 106 0.58 13.74 -26.75
N VAL A 107 1.68 13.85 -25.99
CA VAL A 107 2.40 15.11 -25.73
C VAL A 107 3.92 14.95 -25.82
N SER A 108 4.40 13.74 -26.11
CA SER A 108 5.81 13.42 -26.33
C SER A 108 5.89 12.16 -27.19
N CYS A 109 7.10 11.82 -27.64
CA CYS A 109 7.37 10.49 -28.17
C CYS A 109 7.04 9.42 -27.10
N LYS A 110 6.72 8.18 -27.52
CA LYS A 110 6.44 7.05 -26.61
C LYS A 110 7.66 6.15 -26.36
N ASP A 111 8.84 6.66 -26.67
CA ASP A 111 10.10 5.95 -26.55
C ASP A 111 10.61 5.97 -25.10
N PRO A 112 10.92 4.83 -24.48
CA PRO A 112 11.43 4.77 -23.09
C PRO A 112 12.72 5.57 -22.84
N SER A 113 13.56 5.77 -23.86
CA SER A 113 14.82 6.53 -23.76
C SER A 113 14.64 8.05 -23.90
N CYS A 114 13.45 8.49 -24.28
CA CYS A 114 13.10 9.90 -24.51
C CYS A 114 12.92 10.62 -23.17
N LYS A 115 13.80 11.58 -22.87
CA LYS A 115 13.71 12.38 -21.62
C LYS A 115 12.34 13.04 -21.41
N TYR A 116 11.69 13.50 -22.49
CA TYR A 116 10.35 14.09 -22.43
C TYR A 116 9.27 13.04 -22.15
N TYR A 117 9.43 11.82 -22.66
CA TYR A 117 8.53 10.71 -22.33
C TYR A 117 8.67 10.31 -20.87
N ALA A 118 9.91 10.18 -20.38
CA ALA A 118 10.18 9.88 -18.97
C ALA A 118 9.54 10.93 -18.05
N GLU A 119 9.71 12.23 -18.34
CA GLU A 119 9.10 13.31 -17.57
C GLU A 119 7.56 13.25 -17.58
N VAL A 120 6.95 13.05 -18.75
CA VAL A 120 5.49 12.93 -18.90
C VAL A 120 4.96 11.71 -18.14
N MET A 121 5.68 10.59 -18.17
CA MET A 121 5.31 9.37 -17.47
C MET A 121 5.43 9.51 -15.94
N ILE A 122 6.42 10.25 -15.44
CA ILE A 122 6.52 10.60 -14.02
C ILE A 122 5.29 11.42 -13.58
N LYS A 123 4.93 12.46 -14.36
CA LYS A 123 3.76 13.31 -14.10
C LYS A 123 2.42 12.57 -14.20
N ARG A 124 2.27 11.65 -15.16
CA ARG A 124 1.01 10.91 -15.40
C ARG A 124 0.80 9.69 -14.52
N CYS A 125 1.86 8.94 -14.23
CA CYS A 125 1.73 7.75 -13.39
C CYS A 125 1.63 8.10 -11.91
N GLY A 126 1.72 9.40 -11.54
CA GLY A 126 1.72 9.81 -10.15
C GLY A 126 2.73 8.99 -9.35
N ARG A 127 3.89 8.69 -9.94
CA ARG A 127 5.04 8.06 -9.27
C ARG A 127 5.66 9.08 -8.33
N GLU A 128 4.81 9.63 -7.46
CA GLU A 128 5.24 10.35 -6.28
C GLU A 128 6.09 9.38 -5.49
N ASP A 129 7.33 9.79 -5.28
CA ASP A 129 8.15 9.15 -4.29
C ASP A 129 7.60 9.50 -2.90
N PHE A 130 7.31 8.48 -2.11
CA PHE A 130 6.85 8.65 -0.74
C PHE A 130 7.98 8.57 0.27
N THR A 131 9.19 8.20 -0.16
CA THR A 131 10.37 8.08 0.70
C THR A 131 10.57 9.35 1.54
N GLY A 132 10.80 9.18 2.84
CA GLY A 132 11.00 10.28 3.79
C GLY A 132 9.71 11.00 4.24
N ARG A 133 8.55 10.64 3.71
CA ARG A 133 7.27 11.26 4.11
C ARG A 133 6.67 10.56 5.33
N ARG A 134 5.85 11.31 6.08
CA ARG A 134 5.15 10.83 7.27
C ARG A 134 3.62 10.82 7.07
N PHE A 135 2.98 9.74 7.49
CA PHE A 135 1.54 9.52 7.44
C PHE A 135 1.05 9.02 8.81
N GLY A 136 0.54 9.93 9.64
CA GLY A 136 0.23 9.62 11.03
C GLY A 136 1.49 9.16 11.79
N LYS A 137 1.46 7.92 12.30
CA LYS A 137 2.60 7.29 13.00
C LYS A 137 3.58 6.57 12.07
N LEU A 138 3.40 6.63 10.75
CA LEU A 138 4.23 5.92 9.77
C LEU A 138 5.20 6.88 9.09
N PHE A 139 6.48 6.53 9.06
CA PHE A 139 7.52 7.17 8.27
C PHE A 139 7.95 6.23 7.14
N VAL A 140 7.92 6.70 5.90
CA VAL A 140 8.16 5.87 4.72
C VAL A 140 9.67 5.74 4.48
N LEU A 141 10.18 4.51 4.48
CA LEU A 141 11.59 4.20 4.26
C LEU A 141 11.95 4.10 2.77
N GLY A 142 11.00 3.66 1.95
CA GLY A 142 11.21 3.47 0.51
C GLY A 142 10.32 2.38 -0.07
N PRO A 143 10.44 2.10 -1.38
CA PRO A 143 9.74 0.98 -2.01
C PRO A 143 10.22 -0.36 -1.45
N VAL A 144 9.32 -1.34 -1.36
CA VAL A 144 9.69 -2.71 -0.99
C VAL A 144 10.42 -3.36 -2.15
N ALA A 145 11.65 -3.83 -1.94
CA ALA A 145 12.36 -4.69 -2.89
C ALA A 145 11.72 -6.09 -2.85
N ALA A 146 11.36 -6.62 -4.02
CA ALA A 146 10.72 -7.92 -4.15
C ALA A 146 11.72 -9.07 -3.93
N ASP A 147 13.01 -8.87 -4.21
CA ASP A 147 14.00 -9.93 -4.26
C ASP A 147 15.35 -9.46 -3.67
N LEU A 148 15.72 -9.96 -2.47
CA LEU A 148 17.12 -10.03 -2.00
C LEU A 148 17.49 -11.51 -1.95
N ALA A 149 17.78 -12.08 -3.12
CA ALA A 149 18.45 -13.36 -3.24
C ALA A 149 19.37 -13.32 -4.46
N SER A 150 20.57 -12.80 -4.25
CA SER A 150 21.69 -12.92 -5.15
C SER A 150 22.22 -14.36 -5.09
N VAL A 151 21.90 -15.17 -6.10
CA VAL A 151 22.83 -16.20 -6.57
C VAL A 151 23.31 -15.68 -7.92
N SER A 152 24.63 -15.61 -8.10
CA SER A 152 25.34 -15.13 -9.31
C SER A 152 25.07 -13.68 -9.74
N GLY A 153 25.90 -12.76 -9.22
CA GLY A 153 26.71 -11.76 -9.96
C GLY A 153 26.12 -10.85 -11.06
N GLU A 154 24.86 -10.98 -11.45
CA GLU A 154 24.23 -10.20 -12.50
C GLU A 154 23.56 -8.94 -11.91
N PRO A 155 23.47 -7.82 -12.66
CA PRO A 155 22.77 -6.63 -12.22
C PRO A 155 21.26 -6.93 -12.09
N VAL A 156 20.83 -7.35 -10.90
CA VAL A 156 19.42 -7.51 -10.56
C VAL A 156 18.80 -6.12 -10.59
N GLN A 157 18.08 -5.81 -11.66
CA GLN A 157 17.25 -4.61 -11.73
C GLN A 157 16.24 -4.70 -10.58
N SER A 158 16.53 -4.02 -9.47
CA SER A 158 15.78 -4.11 -8.20
C SER A 158 14.27 -4.10 -8.46
N ARG A 159 13.64 -5.29 -8.38
CA ARG A 159 12.24 -5.42 -8.73
C ARG A 159 11.43 -4.85 -7.57
N ILE A 160 10.76 -3.73 -7.78
CA ILE A 160 9.90 -3.13 -6.77
C ILE A 160 8.62 -3.98 -6.62
N LYS A 161 8.30 -4.39 -5.40
CA LYS A 161 7.10 -5.17 -5.07
C LYS A 161 5.83 -4.35 -5.35
N ARG A 162 4.80 -5.00 -5.91
CA ARG A 162 3.52 -4.38 -6.28
C ARG A 162 2.34 -5.17 -5.76
N ASP A 163 1.21 -4.50 -5.54
CA ASP A 163 -0.08 -5.14 -5.25
C ASP A 163 -0.70 -5.77 -6.51
N ALA A 164 -1.82 -6.48 -6.35
CA ALA A 164 -2.58 -7.09 -7.46
C ALA A 164 -3.07 -6.07 -8.51
N ASN A 165 -3.12 -4.78 -8.17
CA ASN A 165 -3.51 -3.70 -9.07
C ASN A 165 -2.29 -2.98 -9.69
N GLY A 166 -1.07 -3.51 -9.49
CA GLY A 166 0.16 -2.92 -10.01
C GLY A 166 0.65 -1.68 -9.26
N ARG A 167 0.13 -1.37 -8.07
CA ARG A 167 0.60 -0.25 -7.24
C ARG A 167 1.84 -0.64 -6.46
N VAL A 168 2.79 0.28 -6.34
CA VAL A 168 4.01 0.09 -5.54
C VAL A 168 3.65 -0.07 -4.06
N LEU A 169 4.26 -1.08 -3.43
CA LEU A 169 4.25 -1.25 -1.98
C LEU A 169 5.41 -0.48 -1.36
N TRP A 170 5.10 0.28 -0.31
CA TRP A 170 6.03 1.12 0.42
C TRP A 170 6.33 0.52 1.79
N ASN A 171 7.60 0.36 2.11
CA ASN A 171 8.04 -0.04 3.45
C ASN A 171 7.97 1.17 4.38
N CYS A 172 7.20 1.07 5.45
CA CYS A 172 6.96 2.15 6.40
C CYS A 172 7.37 1.72 7.81
N ARG A 173 8.19 2.53 8.50
CA ARG A 173 8.48 2.37 9.92
C ARG A 173 7.45 3.11 10.75
N CYS A 174 6.88 2.45 11.74
CA CYS A 174 5.97 3.08 12.68
C CYS A 174 6.71 3.61 13.90
N ASP A 175 6.17 4.66 14.54
CA ASP A 175 6.62 5.14 15.86
C ASP A 175 6.62 4.03 16.94
N CYS A 176 5.82 2.98 16.75
CA CYS A 176 5.80 1.78 17.60
C CYS A 176 7.06 0.90 17.47
N GLY A 177 7.97 1.22 16.54
CA GLY A 177 9.13 0.41 16.19
C GLY A 177 8.89 -0.60 15.06
N ASN A 178 7.65 -1.10 14.90
CA ASN A 178 7.34 -2.08 13.87
C ASN A 178 7.27 -1.47 12.46
N THR A 179 7.53 -2.29 11.45
CA THR A 179 7.39 -1.93 10.04
C THR A 179 6.07 -2.45 9.45
N VAL A 180 5.64 -1.83 8.35
CA VAL A 180 4.54 -2.34 7.54
C VAL A 180 4.66 -1.89 6.09
N GLU A 181 4.22 -2.76 5.18
CA GLU A 181 3.98 -2.42 3.79
C GLU A 181 2.62 -1.72 3.61
N ALA A 182 2.60 -0.64 2.83
CA ALA A 182 1.39 0.09 2.50
C ALA A 182 1.43 0.59 1.05
N THR A 183 0.27 0.68 0.41
CA THR A 183 0.15 1.30 -0.91
C THR A 183 0.04 2.82 -0.81
N SER A 184 0.36 3.53 -1.89
CA SER A 184 0.20 4.99 -1.97
C SER A 184 -1.23 5.46 -1.67
N THR A 185 -2.23 4.67 -2.08
CA THR A 185 -3.64 4.95 -1.83
C THR A 185 -3.98 4.86 -0.34
N GLU A 186 -3.48 3.84 0.36
CA GLU A 186 -3.74 3.65 1.80
C GLU A 186 -3.09 4.74 2.66
N LEU A 187 -1.89 5.19 2.27
CA LEU A 187 -1.20 6.29 2.93
C LEU A 187 -1.93 7.62 2.72
N LYS A 188 -2.29 7.95 1.48
CA LYS A 188 -3.01 9.20 1.14
C LYS A 188 -4.43 9.26 1.72
N SER A 189 -5.16 8.14 1.72
CA SER A 189 -6.54 8.08 2.25
C SER A 189 -6.60 8.07 3.77
N GLY A 190 -5.47 7.85 4.46
CA GLY A 190 -5.44 7.73 5.92
C GLY A 190 -5.94 6.39 6.46
N ASN A 191 -6.30 5.45 5.59
CA ASN A 191 -6.69 4.08 5.98
C ASN A 191 -5.53 3.35 6.67
N ARG A 192 -4.28 3.68 6.31
CA ARG A 192 -3.07 3.15 6.94
C ARG A 192 -2.26 4.27 7.58
N LYS A 193 -2.50 4.50 8.88
CA LYS A 193 -1.82 5.54 9.70
C LYS A 193 -0.89 4.99 10.79
N SER A 194 -0.78 3.66 10.91
CA SER A 194 0.09 2.99 11.91
C SER A 194 0.41 1.55 11.51
N CYS A 195 1.30 0.91 12.28
CA CYS A 195 1.56 -0.53 12.23
C CYS A 195 0.32 -1.38 12.62
N GLY A 196 -0.76 -0.76 13.10
CA GLY A 196 -1.92 -1.41 13.73
C GLY A 196 -1.96 -1.16 15.24
N CYS A 197 -0.91 -0.57 15.82
CA CYS A 197 -0.82 -0.23 17.24
C CYS A 197 -1.90 0.76 17.69
N LEU A 198 -2.41 1.63 16.81
CA LEU A 198 -3.49 2.55 17.15
C LEU A 198 -4.82 1.83 17.40
N SER A 199 -4.99 0.62 16.87
CA SER A 199 -6.22 -0.17 17.03
C SER A 199 -6.11 -1.18 18.17
N ARG A 200 -4.96 -1.27 18.85
CA ARG A 200 -4.76 -2.08 20.05
C ARG A 200 -4.85 -1.13 21.24
N PRO A 201 -6.01 -0.99 21.91
CA PRO A 201 -6.00 -0.30 23.19
C PRO A 201 -4.95 -0.97 24.08
N PRO A 202 -4.15 -0.19 24.85
CA PRO A 202 -3.27 -0.80 25.84
C PRO A 202 -4.10 -1.72 26.73
N LEU A 203 -3.57 -2.90 27.01
CA LEU A 203 -4.20 -3.83 27.95
C LEU A 203 -4.38 -3.06 29.27
N TYR A 204 -5.60 -3.00 29.78
CA TYR A 204 -5.82 -2.39 31.08
C TYR A 204 -5.10 -3.25 32.13
N ASP A 205 -4.25 -2.62 32.94
CA ASP A 205 -3.53 -3.32 33.99
C ASP A 205 -4.45 -3.53 35.20
N TRP A 206 -4.90 -4.77 35.35
CA TRP A 206 -5.73 -5.17 36.48
C TRP A 206 -4.92 -5.65 37.68
N VAL A 207 -3.59 -5.79 37.57
CA VAL A 207 -2.76 -6.31 38.67
C VAL A 207 -2.93 -5.44 39.92
N GLY A 208 -3.17 -6.10 41.06
CA GLY A 208 -3.44 -5.45 42.34
C GLY A 208 -4.85 -4.89 42.51
N LYS A 209 -5.71 -4.93 41.47
CA LYS A 209 -7.12 -4.58 41.61
C LYS A 209 -7.91 -5.72 42.25
N ARG A 210 -8.89 -5.34 43.06
CA ARG A 210 -9.73 -6.26 43.82
C ARG A 210 -11.17 -6.22 43.31
N PHE A 211 -11.76 -7.40 43.13
CA PHE A 211 -13.13 -7.62 42.67
C PHE A 211 -13.83 -8.56 43.64
N GLY A 212 -14.60 -7.98 44.57
CA GLY A 212 -15.21 -8.73 45.67
C GLY A 212 -14.15 -9.40 46.55
N ARG A 213 -14.09 -10.75 46.48
CA ARG A 213 -13.13 -11.58 47.24
C ARG A 213 -11.89 -11.99 46.44
N LEU A 214 -11.78 -11.57 45.17
CA LEU A 214 -10.66 -11.91 44.30
C LEU A 214 -9.74 -10.70 44.12
N THR A 215 -8.44 -10.91 44.25
CA THR A 215 -7.41 -9.90 43.94
C THR A 215 -6.59 -10.38 42.76
N VAL A 216 -6.50 -9.58 41.71
CA VAL A 216 -5.75 -9.95 40.50
C VAL A 216 -4.25 -9.92 40.79
N THR A 217 -3.56 -11.03 40.57
CA THR A 217 -2.12 -11.19 40.85
C THR A 217 -1.27 -11.11 39.60
N ALA A 218 -1.73 -11.64 38.47
CA ALA A 218 -0.95 -11.64 37.22
C ALA A 218 -1.81 -11.78 35.96
N TYR A 219 -1.28 -11.29 34.83
CA TYR A 219 -1.81 -11.58 33.51
C TYR A 219 -1.51 -13.04 33.11
N ASP A 220 -2.52 -13.73 32.56
CA ASP A 220 -2.47 -15.16 32.20
C ASP A 220 -2.64 -15.39 30.69
N GLY A 221 -2.49 -14.34 29.88
CA GLY A 221 -2.49 -14.44 28.42
C GLY A 221 -3.86 -14.22 27.78
N LYS A 222 -3.90 -14.41 26.46
CA LYS A 222 -5.11 -14.22 25.64
C LYS A 222 -5.51 -15.54 25.00
N ARG A 223 -6.74 -15.99 25.22
CA ARG A 223 -7.29 -17.23 24.63
C ARG A 223 -8.70 -16.94 24.12
N ASN A 224 -9.06 -17.44 22.93
CA ASN A 224 -10.38 -17.22 22.32
C ASN A 224 -10.86 -15.76 22.27
N GLY A 225 -9.93 -14.79 22.20
CA GLY A 225 -10.26 -13.37 22.18
C GLY A 225 -10.41 -12.71 23.56
N CYS A 226 -10.48 -13.47 24.65
CA CYS A 226 -10.57 -12.98 26.03
C CYS A 226 -9.21 -12.95 26.73
N HIS A 227 -9.06 -12.05 27.70
CA HIS A 227 -7.83 -11.86 28.47
C HIS A 227 -7.97 -12.56 29.81
N TYR A 228 -7.13 -13.55 30.08
CA TYR A 228 -7.19 -14.32 31.31
C TYR A 228 -6.28 -13.69 32.37
N TRP A 229 -6.70 -13.80 33.62
CA TRP A 229 -6.04 -13.20 34.78
C TRP A 229 -6.00 -14.19 35.92
N ARG A 230 -4.82 -14.36 36.51
CA ARG A 230 -4.64 -15.08 37.77
C ARG A 230 -5.11 -14.19 38.91
N CYS A 231 -5.91 -14.77 39.79
CA CYS A 231 -6.52 -14.11 40.93
C CYS A 231 -6.30 -14.94 42.20
N LEU A 232 -6.01 -14.25 43.31
CA LEU A 232 -5.98 -14.83 44.65
C LEU A 232 -7.32 -14.53 45.35
N CYS A 233 -7.99 -15.56 45.82
CA CYS A 233 -9.17 -15.41 46.67
C CYS A 233 -8.76 -15.10 48.11
N ASP A 234 -9.63 -14.42 48.85
CA ASP A 234 -9.48 -14.21 50.30
C ASP A 234 -9.30 -15.50 51.11
N CYS A 235 -9.80 -16.63 50.60
CA CYS A 235 -9.58 -17.94 51.22
C CYS A 235 -8.18 -18.55 50.95
N GLY A 236 -7.32 -17.84 50.21
CA GLY A 236 -5.96 -18.27 49.86
C GLY A 236 -5.84 -19.11 48.59
N THR A 237 -6.95 -19.45 47.93
CA THR A 237 -6.94 -20.25 46.70
C THR A 237 -6.69 -19.39 45.45
N GLU A 238 -5.87 -19.89 44.53
CA GLU A 238 -5.63 -19.26 43.23
C GLU A 238 -6.64 -19.73 42.17
N THR A 239 -7.07 -18.82 41.30
CA THR A 239 -7.98 -19.13 40.18
C THR A 239 -7.64 -18.29 38.95
N VAL A 240 -8.12 -18.71 37.78
CA VAL A 240 -7.95 -17.98 36.51
C VAL A 240 -9.32 -17.57 35.97
N VAL A 241 -9.50 -16.27 35.71
CA VAL A 241 -10.75 -15.68 35.21
C VAL A 241 -10.49 -14.91 33.91
N PHE A 242 -11.50 -14.68 33.07
CA PHE A 242 -11.39 -14.04 31.75
C PHE A 242 -12.12 -12.70 31.65
#